data_AF-A0A9N7YYK3-F1
#
_entry.id   AF-A0A9N7YYK3-F1
#
_cell.length_a   1.000
_cell.length_b   1.000
_cell.length_c   1.000
_cell.angle_alpha   90.00
_cell.angle_beta   90.00
_cell.angle_gamma   90.00
#
_symmetry.space_group_name_H-M   'P 1'
#
loop_
_entity.id
_entity.type
_entity.pdbx_description
1 polymer ?
#
loop_
_entity_poly.entity_id
_entity_poly.type
_entity_poly.pdbx_seq_one_letter_code
_entity_poly.pdbx_strand_id
1 'polypeptide(L)'
;MFEATQNVTLKPGETWREALLDTRVMDLFFTVHRKTREDSDMAQDSLQCLAQLASMHGPIFPDESAQVSYLAHLVEGLLSMINGIEIEDSEALGISNIISNLITMFPRSILTALPSDLFTSFINCLTLLTCSFGRSAALEEVLDKDDMVYMEAYDKLLESWLTLVQDEEHFPRGCFVQPAIQVFNSYIQCHLAAPDGTRNLSVNGLSSHDEEEINELQEDDRELFSDQLSSIGMLGRVAADHCIPLLTNLLEDRVTRLHGQLQRTQQHLMATSDPGSMDRKYLDDLYEDIHWIILVSGYVLADDPQGETPLIPSEVMEFSIKHSTEVDINTTLQMLGSPGEKATSIPGCNNTDSVIRLLSAVLRTSEVESRATRASLTELLSPQMGKDIMWFLRRWAKTYLLVDEKLYEQISVPLSTAFGADTEGAQWIVGYLLEKVINNLSVWSAEAELANDTVELLVTLVEKRERANIVVQCESWWNLAKQFASRSPPLHLLSSSVQRSLMKALVLGGFAHMDSDTKQQYWAE
;
A
#
# COMPACT_ATOMS: atom_id res chain seq x y z
N MET A 1 24.26 -9.25 16.46
CA MET A 1 24.31 -10.51 15.69
C MET A 1 23.52 -11.55 16.48
N PHE A 2 22.19 -11.41 16.51
CA PHE A 2 21.29 -12.43 17.00
C PHE A 2 20.91 -13.27 15.79
N GLU A 3 21.20 -14.56 15.84
CA GLU A 3 20.61 -15.51 14.89
C GLU A 3 19.09 -15.38 15.00
N ALA A 4 18.43 -14.98 13.91
CA ALA A 4 16.99 -15.11 13.78
C ALA A 4 16.65 -16.56 14.15
N THR A 5 16.08 -16.75 15.33
CA THR A 5 15.64 -18.06 15.78
C THR A 5 14.51 -18.44 14.84
N GLN A 6 14.82 -19.28 13.85
CA GLN A 6 13.80 -19.97 13.08
C GLN A 6 12.83 -20.55 14.10
N ASN A 7 11.58 -20.10 14.10
CA ASN A 7 10.51 -20.67 14.90
C ASN A 7 10.31 -22.12 14.43
N VAL A 8 11.09 -23.05 14.98
CA VAL A 8 11.00 -24.48 14.68
C VAL A 8 9.63 -24.93 15.15
N THR A 9 8.72 -25.26 14.23
CA THR A 9 7.36 -25.63 14.61
C THR A 9 7.32 -26.95 15.40
N LEU A 10 6.43 -27.03 16.40
CA LEU A 10 6.29 -28.22 17.25
C LEU A 10 5.42 -29.29 16.56
N LYS A 11 6.04 -30.35 16.03
CA LYS A 11 5.34 -31.48 15.37
C LYS A 11 5.53 -32.84 16.06
N PRO A 12 5.00 -33.01 17.28
CA PRO A 12 5.17 -34.24 18.05
C PRO A 12 4.31 -35.40 17.51
N GLY A 13 4.79 -36.63 17.71
CA GLY A 13 4.04 -37.85 17.42
C GLY A 13 2.99 -38.17 18.49
N GLU A 14 2.16 -39.18 18.23
CA GLU A 14 1.06 -39.58 19.13
C GLU A 14 1.50 -39.94 20.56
N THR A 15 2.74 -40.41 20.73
CA THR A 15 3.30 -40.79 22.04
C THR A 15 3.42 -39.62 23.01
N TRP A 16 3.38 -38.38 22.52
CA TRP A 16 3.47 -37.16 23.34
C TRP A 16 2.10 -36.61 23.76
N ARG A 17 0.99 -37.22 23.33
CA ARG A 17 -0.38 -36.75 23.60
C ARG A 17 -0.63 -36.51 25.08
N GLU A 18 -0.33 -37.49 25.92
CA GLU A 18 -0.58 -37.40 27.37
C GLU A 18 0.24 -36.29 28.04
N ALA A 19 1.39 -35.93 27.47
CA ALA A 19 2.25 -34.89 28.02
C ALA A 19 1.86 -33.49 27.56
N LEU A 20 1.60 -33.29 26.26
CA LEU A 20 1.43 -31.95 25.67
C LEU A 20 -0.04 -31.52 25.52
N LEU A 21 -0.99 -32.46 25.53
CA LEU A 21 -2.43 -32.14 25.53
C LEU A 21 -3.02 -32.04 26.95
N ASP A 22 -2.24 -32.31 28.00
CA ASP A 22 -2.66 -32.01 29.37
C ASP A 22 -2.67 -30.49 29.56
N THR A 23 -3.86 -29.93 29.81
CA THR A 23 -4.07 -28.48 29.98
C THR A 23 -3.20 -27.89 31.09
N ARG A 24 -2.79 -28.70 32.08
CA ARG A 24 -1.92 -28.26 33.18
C ARG A 24 -0.54 -27.83 32.71
N VAL A 25 -0.04 -28.38 31.61
CA VAL A 25 1.25 -27.97 31.04
C VAL A 25 1.13 -26.56 30.47
N MET A 26 0.04 -26.28 29.76
CA MET A 26 -0.24 -24.94 29.25
C MET A 26 -0.46 -23.94 30.40
N ASP A 27 -1.27 -24.30 31.40
CA ASP A 27 -1.51 -23.48 32.61
C ASP A 27 -0.22 -23.19 33.37
N LEU A 28 0.70 -24.15 33.42
CA LEU A 28 2.01 -24.00 34.03
C LEU A 28 2.79 -22.89 33.32
N PHE A 29 2.93 -22.92 32.00
CA PHE A 29 3.71 -21.91 31.28
C PHE A 29 3.08 -20.52 31.35
N PHE A 30 1.75 -20.40 31.28
CA PHE A 30 1.07 -19.13 31.53
C PHE A 30 1.28 -18.61 32.96
N THR A 31 1.36 -19.51 33.95
CA THR A 31 1.62 -19.13 35.35
C THR A 31 3.08 -18.76 35.58
N VAL A 32 4.02 -19.46 34.93
CA VAL A 32 5.45 -19.15 34.96
C VAL A 32 5.68 -17.76 34.40
N HIS A 33 5.21 -17.50 33.18
CA HIS A 33 5.36 -16.20 32.54
C HIS A 33 4.82 -15.06 33.42
N ARG A 34 3.58 -15.18 33.93
CA ARG A 34 3.00 -14.17 34.84
C ARG A 34 3.82 -13.89 36.09
N LYS A 35 4.63 -14.85 36.56
CA LYS A 35 5.49 -14.70 37.74
C LYS A 35 6.88 -14.17 37.41
N THR A 36 7.34 -14.35 36.18
CA THR A 36 8.70 -14.01 35.75
C THR A 36 8.74 -12.84 34.78
N ARG A 37 7.59 -12.25 34.44
CA ARG A 37 7.50 -11.19 33.41
C ARG A 37 8.33 -9.94 33.68
N GLU A 38 8.60 -9.62 34.95
CA GLU A 38 9.46 -8.46 35.32
C GLU A 38 10.95 -8.73 35.07
N ASP A 39 11.33 -9.98 34.74
CA ASP A 39 12.69 -10.36 34.34
C ASP A 39 12.69 -10.58 32.82
N SER A 40 13.33 -9.68 32.07
CA SER A 40 13.27 -9.65 30.60
C SER A 40 13.72 -10.97 29.96
N ASP A 41 14.76 -11.60 30.49
CA ASP A 41 15.32 -12.83 29.94
C ASP A 41 14.35 -14.00 30.19
N MET A 42 13.83 -14.12 31.42
CA MET A 42 12.85 -15.15 31.75
C MET A 42 11.50 -14.91 31.07
N ALA A 43 11.11 -13.66 30.83
CA ALA A 43 9.91 -13.31 30.08
C ALA A 43 10.01 -13.81 28.63
N GLN A 44 11.14 -13.57 27.97
CA GLN A 44 11.42 -14.08 26.62
C GLN A 44 11.39 -15.62 26.57
N ASP A 45 12.10 -16.30 27.48
CA ASP A 45 12.12 -17.77 27.53
C ASP A 45 10.71 -18.38 27.73
N SER A 46 9.94 -17.79 28.64
CA SER A 46 8.59 -18.26 28.95
C SER A 46 7.61 -18.01 27.80
N LEU A 47 7.71 -16.87 27.11
CA LEU A 47 6.93 -16.59 25.90
C LEU A 47 7.33 -17.48 24.73
N GLN A 48 8.62 -17.80 24.57
CA GLN A 48 9.06 -18.73 23.53
C GLN A 48 8.49 -20.14 23.75
N CYS A 49 8.40 -20.59 25.01
CA CYS A 49 7.71 -21.82 25.34
C CYS A 49 6.22 -21.79 24.97
N LEU A 50 5.52 -20.68 25.27
CA LEU A 50 4.12 -20.50 24.88
C LEU A 50 3.94 -20.43 23.36
N ALA A 51 4.82 -19.73 22.65
CA ALA A 51 4.82 -19.67 21.18
C ALA A 51 5.03 -21.06 20.58
N GLN A 52 5.87 -21.88 21.19
CA GLN A 52 6.10 -23.26 20.77
C GLN A 52 4.90 -24.17 21.02
N LEU A 53 4.18 -23.96 22.12
CA LEU A 53 2.89 -24.63 22.37
C LEU A 53 1.80 -24.17 21.38
N ALA A 54 1.85 -22.92 20.95
CA ALA A 54 0.97 -22.37 19.91
C ALA A 54 1.30 -22.89 18.50
N SER A 55 2.54 -23.32 18.24
CA SER A 55 2.95 -23.88 16.95
C SER A 55 2.66 -25.38 16.79
N MET A 56 1.96 -25.97 17.76
CA MET A 56 1.72 -27.40 17.80
C MET A 56 0.77 -27.85 16.69
N HIS A 57 1.22 -28.82 15.89
CA HIS A 57 0.42 -29.35 14.78
C HIS A 57 0.79 -30.82 14.46
N GLY A 58 0.01 -31.46 13.57
CA GLY A 58 0.26 -32.81 13.09
C GLY A 58 -0.45 -33.92 13.89
N PRO A 59 0.08 -35.15 13.90
CA PRO A 59 -0.65 -36.34 14.37
C PRO A 59 -0.86 -36.37 15.89
N ILE A 60 -0.30 -35.43 16.65
CA ILE A 60 -0.57 -35.35 18.08
C ILE A 60 -2.06 -35.16 18.36
N PHE A 61 -2.79 -34.42 17.52
CA PHE A 61 -4.23 -34.28 17.72
C PHE A 61 -4.97 -35.52 17.19
N PRO A 62 -5.78 -36.21 18.02
CA PRO A 62 -6.52 -37.39 17.58
C PRO A 62 -7.69 -37.05 16.65
N ASP A 63 -8.29 -35.86 16.80
CA ASP A 63 -9.43 -35.38 16.03
C ASP A 63 -9.53 -33.84 16.09
N GLU A 64 -10.46 -33.26 15.32
CA GLU A 64 -10.72 -31.82 15.29
C GLU A 64 -11.26 -31.29 16.63
N SER A 65 -12.03 -32.08 17.38
CA SER A 65 -12.57 -31.66 18.68
C SER A 65 -11.46 -31.42 19.70
N ALA A 66 -10.40 -32.23 19.67
CA ALA A 66 -9.21 -32.04 20.48
C ALA A 66 -8.43 -30.79 20.07
N GLN A 67 -8.34 -30.48 18.76
CA GLN A 67 -7.73 -29.24 18.29
C GLN A 67 -8.51 -28.01 18.75
N VAL A 68 -9.84 -28.01 18.60
CA VAL A 68 -10.70 -26.91 19.05
C VAL A 68 -10.57 -26.70 20.57
N SER A 69 -10.61 -27.77 21.35
CA SER A 69 -10.48 -27.67 22.82
C SER A 69 -9.11 -27.14 23.24
N TYR A 70 -8.03 -27.59 22.59
CA TYR A 70 -6.67 -27.12 22.86
C TYR A 70 -6.51 -25.64 22.49
N LEU A 71 -6.98 -25.27 21.29
CA LEU A 71 -6.94 -23.89 20.81
C LEU A 71 -7.75 -22.96 21.72
N ALA A 72 -8.96 -23.37 22.12
CA ALA A 72 -9.80 -22.60 23.02
C ALA A 72 -9.09 -22.33 24.36
N HIS A 73 -8.51 -23.36 24.98
CA HIS A 73 -7.78 -23.21 26.25
C HIS A 73 -6.56 -22.28 26.11
N LEU A 74 -5.86 -22.36 24.98
CA LEU A 74 -4.70 -21.51 24.69
C LEU A 74 -5.09 -20.05 24.47
N VAL A 75 -6.18 -19.79 23.75
CA VAL A 75 -6.74 -18.46 23.55
C VAL A 75 -7.26 -17.88 24.88
N GLU A 76 -7.95 -18.67 25.71
CA GLU A 76 -8.41 -18.25 27.03
C GLU A 76 -7.23 -17.85 27.94
N GLY A 77 -6.17 -18.67 27.97
CA GLY A 77 -4.95 -18.39 28.71
C GLY A 77 -4.24 -17.13 28.22
N LEU A 78 -4.12 -16.97 26.90
CA LEU A 78 -3.53 -15.78 26.27
C LEU A 78 -4.32 -14.51 26.62
N LEU A 79 -5.64 -14.53 26.45
CA LEU A 79 -6.51 -13.40 26.78
C LEU A 79 -6.45 -13.07 28.27
N SER A 80 -6.42 -14.07 29.14
CA SER A 80 -6.28 -13.86 30.59
C SER A 80 -4.91 -13.29 30.97
N MET A 81 -3.87 -13.55 30.18
CA MET A 81 -2.52 -13.04 30.40
C MET A 81 -2.39 -11.58 29.96
N ILE A 82 -3.03 -11.21 28.85
CA ILE A 82 -2.92 -9.87 28.27
C ILE A 82 -3.91 -8.88 28.90
N ASN A 83 -5.11 -9.34 29.25
CA ASN A 83 -6.15 -8.43 29.77
C ASN A 83 -5.78 -7.80 31.11
N GLY A 84 -5.68 -6.47 31.13
CA GLY A 84 -5.47 -5.68 32.34
C GLY A 84 -4.00 -5.47 32.72
N ILE A 85 -3.08 -5.74 31.78
CA ILE A 85 -1.64 -5.63 31.98
C ILE A 85 -1.03 -4.76 30.86
N GLU A 86 -0.07 -3.91 31.21
CA GLU A 86 0.74 -3.16 30.25
C GLU A 86 1.84 -4.07 29.70
N ILE A 87 1.94 -4.17 28.37
CA ILE A 87 2.92 -5.01 27.69
C ILE A 87 4.26 -4.26 27.66
N GLU A 88 5.31 -4.92 28.14
CA GLU A 88 6.67 -4.39 28.09
C GLU A 88 7.35 -4.71 26.75
N ASP A 89 8.38 -3.94 26.39
CA ASP A 89 9.16 -4.12 25.16
C ASP A 89 9.67 -5.57 25.01
N SER A 90 10.07 -6.20 26.12
CA SER A 90 10.58 -7.58 26.16
C SER A 90 9.52 -8.64 25.84
N GLU A 91 8.23 -8.31 25.96
CA GLU A 91 7.11 -9.22 25.77
C GLU A 91 6.49 -9.12 24.37
N ALA A 92 6.62 -7.98 23.69
CA ALA A 92 5.91 -7.66 22.45
C ALA A 92 6.11 -8.72 21.36
N LEU A 93 7.36 -9.12 21.13
CA LEU A 93 7.71 -10.10 20.09
C LEU A 93 7.22 -11.52 20.42
N GLY A 94 7.31 -11.91 21.68
CA GLY A 94 6.84 -13.21 22.14
C GLY A 94 5.31 -13.34 22.01
N ILE A 95 4.58 -12.27 22.36
CA ILE A 95 3.12 -12.21 22.23
C ILE A 95 2.70 -12.26 20.76
N SER A 96 3.35 -11.48 19.88
CA SER A 96 3.03 -11.48 18.46
C SER A 96 3.33 -12.83 17.79
N ASN A 97 4.42 -13.50 18.20
CA ASN A 97 4.74 -14.88 17.78
C ASN A 97 3.65 -15.89 18.21
N ILE A 98 3.15 -15.80 19.46
CA ILE A 98 2.06 -16.68 19.92
C ILE A 98 0.83 -16.48 19.04
N ILE A 99 0.41 -15.23 18.84
CA ILE A 99 -0.79 -14.90 18.04
C ILE A 99 -0.63 -15.35 16.60
N SER A 100 0.52 -15.09 15.98
CA SER A 100 0.82 -15.52 14.62
C SER A 100 0.77 -17.04 14.50
N ASN A 101 1.36 -17.79 15.44
CA ASN A 101 1.28 -19.24 15.43
C ASN A 101 -0.16 -19.75 15.59
N LEU A 102 -0.97 -19.13 16.46
CA LEU A 102 -2.38 -19.50 16.61
C LEU A 102 -3.18 -19.35 15.31
N ILE A 103 -2.88 -18.33 14.51
CA ILE A 103 -3.58 -18.01 13.26
C ILE A 103 -3.07 -18.86 12.10
N THR A 104 -1.76 -19.06 12.00
CA THR A 104 -1.11 -19.72 10.85
C THR A 104 -1.09 -21.25 10.97
N MET A 105 -1.04 -21.79 12.20
CA MET A 105 -0.86 -23.23 12.43
C MET A 105 -2.17 -24.00 12.58
N PHE A 106 -3.24 -23.33 13.04
CA PHE A 106 -4.55 -23.96 13.16
C PHE A 106 -5.39 -23.72 11.90
N PRO A 107 -6.02 -24.78 11.34
CA PRO A 107 -6.90 -24.61 10.19
C PRO A 107 -8.07 -23.67 10.49
N ARG A 108 -8.55 -22.95 9.45
CA ARG A 108 -9.69 -22.02 9.59
C ARG A 108 -10.94 -22.68 10.15
N SER A 109 -11.21 -23.94 9.80
CA SER A 109 -12.32 -24.73 10.35
C SER A 109 -12.26 -24.90 11.87
N ILE A 110 -11.05 -24.89 12.45
CA ILE A 110 -10.84 -24.98 13.90
C ILE A 110 -11.01 -23.61 14.54
N LEU A 111 -10.49 -22.54 13.92
CA LEU A 111 -10.68 -21.16 14.39
C LEU A 111 -12.16 -20.77 14.43
N THR A 112 -12.93 -21.13 13.40
CA THR A 112 -14.37 -20.82 13.31
C THR A 112 -15.25 -21.71 14.20
N ALA A 113 -14.71 -22.84 14.67
CA ALA A 113 -15.37 -23.73 15.63
C ALA A 113 -15.18 -23.28 17.10
N LEU A 114 -14.38 -22.25 17.36
CA LEU A 114 -14.28 -21.65 18.69
C LEU A 114 -15.64 -21.07 19.16
N PRO A 115 -15.90 -21.02 20.47
CA PRO A 115 -17.05 -20.28 20.99
C PRO A 115 -17.06 -18.83 20.48
N SER A 116 -18.21 -18.34 20.02
CA SER A 116 -18.33 -17.03 19.36
C SER A 116 -17.76 -15.88 20.19
N ASP A 117 -18.00 -15.91 21.50
CA ASP A 117 -17.54 -14.87 22.42
C ASP A 117 -16.02 -14.91 22.60
N LEU A 118 -15.44 -16.12 22.58
CA LEU A 118 -13.99 -16.32 22.67
C LEU A 118 -13.29 -15.86 21.39
N PHE A 119 -13.82 -16.25 20.22
CA PHE A 119 -13.31 -15.79 18.93
C PHE A 119 -13.38 -14.25 18.82
N THR A 120 -14.52 -13.66 19.18
CA THR A 120 -14.69 -12.20 19.17
C THR A 120 -13.68 -11.52 20.10
N SER A 121 -13.46 -12.08 21.30
CA SER A 121 -12.47 -11.55 22.25
C SER A 121 -11.03 -11.66 21.73
N PHE A 122 -10.71 -12.76 21.04
CA PHE A 122 -9.42 -12.96 20.38
C PHE A 122 -9.18 -11.92 19.29
N ILE A 123 -10.14 -11.71 18.39
CA ILE A 123 -10.03 -10.71 17.32
C ILE A 123 -9.93 -9.29 17.89
N ASN A 124 -10.69 -8.96 18.93
CA ASN A 124 -10.57 -7.67 19.61
C ASN A 124 -9.18 -7.48 20.23
N CYS A 125 -8.63 -8.52 20.87
CA CYS A 125 -7.29 -8.48 21.42
C CYS A 125 -6.24 -8.27 20.32
N LEU A 126 -6.29 -9.05 19.24
CA LEU A 126 -5.45 -8.87 18.06
C LEU A 126 -5.52 -7.43 17.54
N THR A 127 -6.72 -6.88 17.35
CA THR A 127 -6.93 -5.50 16.88
C THR A 127 -6.25 -4.47 17.80
N LEU A 128 -6.48 -4.58 19.11
CA LEU A 128 -5.91 -3.65 20.10
C LEU A 128 -4.38 -3.71 20.11
N LEU A 129 -3.81 -4.92 20.05
CA LEU A 129 -2.36 -5.12 20.01
C LEU A 129 -1.75 -4.60 18.72
N THR A 130 -2.36 -4.90 17.57
CA THR A 130 -1.91 -4.38 16.27
C THR A 130 -1.85 -2.85 16.29
N CYS A 131 -2.92 -2.18 16.73
CA CYS A 131 -2.94 -0.72 16.81
C CYS A 131 -1.92 -0.18 17.85
N SER A 132 -1.75 -0.86 18.98
CA SER A 132 -0.78 -0.44 20.00
C SER A 132 0.66 -0.60 19.52
N PHE A 133 1.00 -1.75 18.95
CA PHE A 133 2.34 -2.03 18.45
C PHE A 133 2.67 -1.15 17.25
N GLY A 134 1.72 -0.86 16.36
CA GLY A 134 1.94 0.09 15.26
C GLY A 134 2.25 1.52 15.75
N ARG A 135 1.60 1.99 16.82
CA ARG A 135 1.95 3.29 17.42
C ARG A 135 3.32 3.26 18.11
N SER A 136 3.65 2.16 18.79
CA SER A 136 4.96 2.00 19.40
C SER A 136 6.06 1.92 18.34
N ALA A 137 5.85 1.19 17.25
CA ALA A 137 6.79 1.07 16.13
C ALA A 137 7.06 2.42 15.46
N ALA A 138 6.01 3.21 15.20
CA ALA A 138 6.18 4.59 14.70
C ALA A 138 6.97 5.48 15.69
N LEU A 139 6.84 5.24 17.00
CA LEU A 139 7.65 5.94 18.00
C LEU A 139 9.10 5.42 18.03
N GLU A 140 9.36 4.14 17.76
CA GLU A 140 10.72 3.61 17.64
C GLU A 140 11.47 4.27 16.48
N GLU A 141 10.82 4.48 15.33
CA GLU A 141 11.39 5.20 14.18
C GLU A 141 11.72 6.65 14.55
N VAL A 142 10.78 7.36 15.18
CA VAL A 142 10.99 8.77 15.57
C VAL A 142 12.08 8.92 16.63
N LEU A 143 12.28 7.90 17.46
CA LEU A 143 13.31 7.90 18.52
C LEU A 143 14.67 7.36 18.03
N ASP A 144 14.77 6.92 16.78
CA ASP A 144 15.97 6.29 16.20
C ASP A 144 16.52 5.19 17.13
N LYS A 145 15.66 4.25 17.51
CA LYS A 145 16.07 3.13 18.36
C LYS A 145 16.91 2.13 17.56
N ASP A 146 18.04 1.71 18.13
CA ASP A 146 18.86 0.62 17.57
C ASP A 146 18.09 -0.71 17.48
N ASP A 147 17.25 -1.01 18.48
CA ASP A 147 16.46 -2.25 18.58
C ASP A 147 14.98 -1.95 18.29
N MET A 148 14.52 -2.28 17.07
CA MET A 148 13.16 -2.02 16.56
C MET A 148 12.18 -3.17 16.90
N VAL A 149 11.97 -3.41 18.19
CA VAL A 149 11.22 -4.59 18.68
C VAL A 149 9.74 -4.53 18.34
N TYR A 150 9.12 -3.35 18.47
CA TYR A 150 7.71 -3.20 18.11
C TYR A 150 7.49 -3.24 16.60
N MET A 151 8.44 -2.77 15.79
CA MET A 151 8.34 -2.92 14.34
C MET A 151 8.23 -4.41 13.95
N GLU A 152 9.16 -5.25 14.42
CA GLU A 152 9.12 -6.69 14.13
C GLU A 152 7.84 -7.36 14.69
N ALA A 153 7.38 -6.93 15.88
CA ALA A 153 6.15 -7.45 16.45
C ALA A 153 4.90 -7.01 15.66
N TYR A 154 4.90 -5.78 15.15
CA TYR A 154 3.83 -5.20 14.35
C TYR A 154 3.71 -5.91 12.99
N ASP A 155 4.84 -6.14 12.31
CA ASP A 155 4.91 -6.91 11.06
C ASP A 155 4.24 -8.27 11.19
N LYS A 156 4.59 -9.01 12.24
CA LYS A 156 4.01 -10.34 12.51
C LYS A 156 2.51 -10.29 12.72
N LEU A 157 1.99 -9.25 13.39
CA LEU A 157 0.55 -9.09 13.58
C LEU A 157 -0.15 -8.71 12.27
N LEU A 158 0.46 -7.89 11.42
CA LEU A 158 -0.08 -7.56 10.09
C LEU A 158 -0.05 -8.78 9.15
N GLU A 159 0.99 -9.60 9.16
CA GLU A 159 1.04 -10.86 8.41
C GLU A 159 -0.08 -11.82 8.87
N SER A 160 -0.32 -11.86 10.18
CA SER A 160 -1.42 -12.64 10.78
C SER A 160 -2.78 -12.12 10.32
N TRP A 161 -2.97 -10.81 10.24
CA TRP A 161 -4.18 -10.21 9.67
C TRP A 161 -4.39 -10.63 8.22
N LEU A 162 -3.37 -10.50 7.39
CA LEU A 162 -3.44 -10.88 5.97
C LEU A 162 -3.86 -12.35 5.81
N THR A 163 -3.30 -13.24 6.64
CA THR A 163 -3.66 -14.67 6.68
C THR A 163 -5.13 -14.92 7.05
N LEU A 164 -5.71 -14.09 7.92
CA LEU A 164 -7.12 -14.20 8.32
C LEU A 164 -8.08 -13.73 7.23
N VAL A 165 -7.76 -12.62 6.56
CA VAL A 165 -8.71 -11.93 5.68
C VAL A 165 -8.65 -12.36 4.22
N GLN A 166 -7.57 -12.98 3.74
CA GLN A 166 -7.44 -13.46 2.36
C GLN A 166 -8.45 -14.58 1.97
N ASP A 167 -9.11 -15.21 2.94
CA ASP A 167 -10.07 -16.29 2.74
C ASP A 167 -11.26 -16.14 3.72
N GLU A 168 -11.93 -14.98 3.66
CA GLU A 168 -13.04 -14.62 4.55
C GLU A 168 -14.26 -15.56 4.38
N GLU A 169 -14.36 -16.33 3.30
CA GLU A 169 -15.53 -17.20 3.01
C GLU A 169 -15.88 -18.16 4.15
N HIS A 170 -14.89 -18.56 4.94
CA HIS A 170 -15.03 -19.47 6.07
C HIS A 170 -15.53 -18.78 7.35
N PHE A 171 -15.44 -17.46 7.43
CA PHE A 171 -15.81 -16.66 8.60
C PHE A 171 -17.20 -16.04 8.46
N PRO A 172 -17.84 -15.65 9.59
CA PRO A 172 -19.11 -14.93 9.53
C PRO A 172 -18.95 -13.61 8.76
N ARG A 173 -19.76 -13.42 7.71
CA ARG A 173 -19.69 -12.25 6.83
C ARG A 173 -19.57 -10.93 7.61
N GLY A 174 -18.55 -10.17 7.29
CA GLY A 174 -18.33 -8.83 7.85
C GLY A 174 -17.80 -8.82 9.28
N CYS A 175 -17.40 -9.96 9.85
CA CYS A 175 -16.84 -10.00 11.20
C CYS A 175 -15.53 -9.22 11.33
N PHE A 176 -14.80 -9.03 10.23
CA PHE A 176 -13.54 -8.30 10.21
C PHE A 176 -13.67 -6.82 9.84
N VAL A 177 -14.86 -6.33 9.43
CA VAL A 177 -15.00 -4.94 8.95
C VAL A 177 -14.61 -3.91 10.01
N GLN A 178 -15.15 -4.01 11.22
CA GLN A 178 -14.83 -3.05 12.29
C GLN A 178 -13.38 -3.16 12.80
N PRO A 179 -12.83 -4.38 13.00
CA PRO A 179 -11.40 -4.56 13.24
C PRO A 179 -10.50 -3.96 12.15
N ALA A 180 -10.81 -4.23 10.88
CA ALA A 180 -10.06 -3.72 9.73
C ALA A 180 -10.06 -2.18 9.69
N ILE A 181 -11.21 -1.54 9.94
CA ILE A 181 -11.30 -0.08 10.07
C ILE A 181 -10.36 0.46 11.15
N GLN A 182 -10.30 -0.19 12.32
CA GLN A 182 -9.46 0.25 13.43
C GLN A 182 -7.97 0.14 13.10
N VAL A 183 -7.54 -1.02 12.57
CA VAL A 183 -6.15 -1.24 12.17
C VAL A 183 -5.74 -0.30 11.04
N PHE A 184 -6.58 -0.17 10.02
CA PHE A 184 -6.33 0.73 8.89
C PHE A 184 -6.20 2.19 9.34
N ASN A 185 -7.14 2.68 10.15
CA ASN A 185 -7.07 4.04 10.69
C ASN A 185 -5.82 4.25 11.55
N SER A 186 -5.44 3.26 12.37
CA SER A 186 -4.23 3.35 13.19
C SER A 186 -2.97 3.43 12.33
N TYR A 187 -2.88 2.65 11.24
CA TYR A 187 -1.77 2.72 10.30
C TYR A 187 -1.69 4.11 9.64
N ILE A 188 -2.80 4.61 9.10
CA ILE A 188 -2.86 5.96 8.52
C ILE A 188 -2.44 7.03 9.54
N GLN A 189 -2.89 6.93 10.79
CA GLN A 189 -2.49 7.87 11.84
C GLN A 189 -0.99 7.81 12.15
N CYS A 190 -0.38 6.61 12.18
CA CYS A 190 1.05 6.46 12.41
C CYS A 190 1.89 7.11 11.29
N HIS A 191 1.40 7.08 10.05
CA HIS A 191 2.13 7.55 8.87
C HIS A 191 1.78 8.97 8.40
N LEU A 192 0.86 9.68 9.06
CA LEU A 192 0.52 11.08 8.71
C LEU A 192 1.02 12.08 9.74
N ALA A 193 1.43 13.26 9.27
CA ALA A 193 1.74 14.39 10.12
C ALA A 193 0.50 14.93 10.84
N ALA A 194 0.74 15.70 11.91
CA ALA A 194 -0.30 16.47 12.59
C ALA A 194 -1.00 17.42 11.59
N PRO A 195 -2.34 17.61 11.68
CA PRO A 195 -3.22 17.23 12.78
C PRO A 195 -3.89 15.86 12.64
N ASP A 196 -3.78 15.19 11.50
CA ASP A 196 -4.56 13.98 11.19
C ASP A 196 -3.86 12.70 11.66
N GLY A 197 -2.55 12.76 11.93
CA GLY A 197 -1.78 11.66 12.47
C GLY A 197 -0.77 12.08 13.53
N THR A 198 0.06 11.12 13.89
CA THR A 198 1.06 11.19 14.95
C THR A 198 2.48 10.95 14.44
N ARG A 199 2.69 10.90 13.12
CA ARG A 199 4.04 10.82 12.52
C ARG A 199 4.87 12.00 13.04
N ASN A 200 6.11 11.74 13.44
CA ASN A 200 7.04 12.73 14.00
C ASN A 200 6.63 13.33 15.37
N LEU A 201 5.62 12.80 16.05
CA LEU A 201 5.27 13.20 17.43
C LEU A 201 6.01 12.32 18.44
N SER A 202 7.11 12.83 19.01
CA SER A 202 7.65 12.26 20.25
C SER A 202 6.76 12.65 21.44
N VAL A 203 6.89 11.91 22.55
CA VAL A 203 6.18 12.15 23.83
C VAL A 203 6.31 13.61 24.33
N ASN A 204 7.34 14.34 23.89
CA ASN A 204 7.62 15.72 24.27
C ASN A 204 7.32 16.76 23.16
N GLY A 205 6.74 16.35 22.02
CA GLY A 205 6.46 17.23 20.88
C GLY A 205 7.69 17.76 20.14
N LEU A 206 8.86 17.15 20.40
CA LEU A 206 10.10 17.42 19.67
C LEU A 206 10.15 16.47 18.48
N SER A 207 10.07 16.99 17.25
CA SER A 207 10.34 16.19 16.05
C SER A 207 11.82 15.81 16.03
N SER A 208 12.16 14.57 15.68
CA SER A 208 13.53 14.17 15.31
C SER A 208 13.99 15.13 14.22
N HIS A 209 15.17 15.72 14.42
CA HIS A 209 15.49 17.03 13.87
C HIS A 209 16.70 17.05 12.93
N ASP A 210 17.21 15.88 12.55
CA ASP A 210 18.33 15.77 11.63
C ASP A 210 17.83 15.09 10.36
N GLU A 211 17.91 15.79 9.22
CA GLU A 211 17.79 15.16 7.90
C GLU A 211 18.92 14.14 7.80
N GLU A 212 18.62 12.87 8.07
CA GLU A 212 19.60 11.81 7.87
C GLU A 212 19.96 11.74 6.39
N GLU A 213 21.26 11.58 6.10
CA GLU A 213 21.70 11.34 4.73
C GLU A 213 21.13 9.99 4.30
N ILE A 214 20.07 10.02 3.48
CA ILE A 214 19.48 8.83 2.88
C ILE A 214 20.58 8.09 2.11
N ASN A 215 20.84 6.85 2.53
CA ASN A 215 21.84 6.01 1.89
C ASN A 215 21.32 5.59 0.51
N GLU A 216 22.13 5.74 -0.55
CA GLU A 216 21.77 5.28 -1.92
C GLU A 216 21.48 3.76 -2.00
N LEU A 217 21.82 3.00 -0.95
CA LEU A 217 21.53 1.57 -0.82
C LEU A 217 20.25 1.28 -0.02
N GLN A 218 19.59 2.30 0.53
CA GLN A 218 18.32 2.13 1.25
C GLN A 218 17.24 1.74 0.25
N GLU A 219 16.50 0.67 0.56
CA GLU A 219 15.36 0.24 -0.24
C GLU A 219 14.23 1.28 -0.14
N ASP A 220 13.46 1.43 -1.21
CA ASP A 220 12.27 2.28 -1.22
C ASP A 220 11.22 1.74 -0.25
N ASP A 221 10.48 2.61 0.43
CA ASP A 221 9.44 2.21 1.40
C ASP A 221 8.40 1.26 0.81
N ARG A 222 8.11 1.38 -0.50
CA ARG A 222 7.19 0.47 -1.20
C ARG A 222 7.71 -0.97 -1.32
N GLU A 223 9.03 -1.15 -1.20
CA GLU A 223 9.73 -2.44 -1.21
C GLU A 223 9.96 -2.92 0.23
N LEU A 224 10.53 -2.05 1.08
CA LEU A 224 10.83 -2.32 2.49
C LEU A 224 9.57 -2.72 3.29
N PHE A 225 8.47 -1.99 3.09
CA PHE A 225 7.20 -2.21 3.80
C PHE A 225 6.14 -2.91 2.93
N SER A 226 6.55 -3.60 1.87
CA SER A 226 5.63 -4.26 0.93
C SER A 226 4.66 -5.23 1.60
N ASP A 227 5.12 -6.01 2.58
CA ASP A 227 4.26 -6.95 3.32
C ASP A 227 3.25 -6.22 4.23
N GLN A 228 3.67 -5.15 4.91
CA GLN A 228 2.77 -4.30 5.70
C GLN A 228 1.70 -3.68 4.79
N LEU A 229 2.12 -3.07 3.69
CA LEU A 229 1.24 -2.40 2.73
C LEU A 229 0.28 -3.40 2.07
N SER A 230 0.71 -4.63 1.82
CA SER A 230 -0.16 -5.72 1.34
C SER A 230 -1.24 -6.07 2.37
N SER A 231 -0.88 -6.20 3.65
CA SER A 231 -1.83 -6.44 4.74
C SER A 231 -2.82 -5.29 4.91
N ILE A 232 -2.34 -4.05 4.99
CA ILE A 232 -3.18 -2.85 5.11
C ILE A 232 -4.05 -2.66 3.86
N GLY A 233 -3.52 -2.96 2.67
CA GLY A 233 -4.27 -2.98 1.42
C GLY A 233 -5.47 -3.92 1.48
N MET A 234 -5.26 -5.15 1.96
CA MET A 234 -6.32 -6.13 2.11
C MET A 234 -7.35 -5.72 3.19
N LEU A 235 -6.91 -5.21 4.34
CA LEU A 235 -7.83 -4.66 5.35
C LEU A 235 -8.64 -3.47 4.81
N GLY A 236 -8.02 -2.64 3.97
CA GLY A 236 -8.69 -1.55 3.26
C GLY A 236 -9.74 -2.03 2.27
N ARG A 237 -9.55 -3.19 1.64
CA ARG A 237 -10.53 -3.85 0.76
C ARG A 237 -11.70 -4.43 1.54
N VAL A 238 -11.44 -5.16 2.62
CA VAL A 238 -12.49 -5.67 3.54
C VAL A 238 -13.38 -4.55 4.05
N ALA A 239 -12.80 -3.37 4.31
CA ALA A 239 -13.51 -2.18 4.79
C ALA A 239 -13.63 -1.08 3.72
N ALA A 240 -13.79 -1.43 2.43
CA ALA A 240 -13.77 -0.48 1.31
C ALA A 240 -14.76 0.69 1.46
N ASP A 241 -15.94 0.45 2.04
CA ASP A 241 -16.96 1.46 2.35
C ASP A 241 -16.43 2.63 3.21
N HIS A 242 -15.46 2.38 4.08
CA HIS A 242 -14.80 3.39 4.92
C HIS A 242 -13.47 3.85 4.33
N CYS A 243 -12.63 2.91 3.92
CA CYS A 243 -11.22 3.19 3.62
C CYS A 243 -11.03 3.95 2.30
N ILE A 244 -11.80 3.65 1.24
CA ILE A 244 -11.67 4.34 -0.05
C ILE A 244 -12.07 5.82 0.06
N PRO A 245 -13.21 6.19 0.68
CA PRO A 245 -13.54 7.59 0.94
C PRO A 245 -12.53 8.31 1.84
N LEU A 246 -12.00 7.63 2.86
CA LEU A 246 -10.98 8.20 3.75
C LEU A 246 -9.72 8.60 2.97
N LEU A 247 -9.13 7.67 2.21
CA LEU A 247 -7.95 7.92 1.39
C LEU A 247 -8.19 9.04 0.38
N THR A 248 -9.36 9.05 -0.24
CA THR A 248 -9.77 10.09 -1.20
C THR A 248 -9.74 11.48 -0.56
N ASN A 249 -10.38 11.62 0.61
CA ASN A 249 -10.47 12.91 1.30
C ASN A 249 -9.11 13.39 1.77
N LEU A 250 -8.27 12.49 2.31
CA LEU A 250 -6.91 12.81 2.71
C LEU A 250 -6.09 13.29 1.52
N LEU A 251 -6.09 12.54 0.41
CA LEU A 251 -5.31 12.90 -0.77
C LEU A 251 -5.78 14.22 -1.40
N GLU A 252 -7.10 14.43 -1.55
CA GLU A 252 -7.64 15.67 -2.10
C GLU A 252 -7.27 16.91 -1.25
N ASP A 253 -7.28 16.78 0.08
CA ASP A 253 -6.83 17.84 1.00
C ASP A 253 -5.32 18.09 0.84
N ARG A 254 -4.49 17.05 0.86
CA ARG A 254 -3.03 17.19 0.72
C ARG A 254 -2.63 17.79 -0.63
N VAL A 255 -3.23 17.32 -1.72
CA VAL A 255 -3.00 17.88 -3.07
C VAL A 255 -3.41 19.35 -3.14
N THR A 256 -4.53 19.72 -2.50
CA THR A 256 -4.98 21.12 -2.44
C THR A 256 -3.98 22.00 -1.68
N ARG A 257 -3.44 21.50 -0.56
CA ARG A 257 -2.41 22.19 0.23
C ARG A 257 -1.11 22.33 -0.55
N LEU A 258 -0.69 21.28 -1.25
CA LEU A 258 0.56 21.25 -2.02
C LEU A 258 0.49 22.27 -3.15
N HIS A 259 -0.61 22.24 -3.92
CA HIS A 259 -0.85 23.21 -4.96
C HIS A 259 -0.83 24.66 -4.44
N GLY A 260 -1.48 24.91 -3.30
CA GLY A 260 -1.50 26.24 -2.67
C GLY A 260 -0.13 26.68 -2.14
N GLN A 261 0.71 25.76 -1.68
CA GLN A 261 2.07 26.06 -1.23
C GLN A 261 2.99 26.39 -2.41
N LEU A 262 2.97 25.56 -3.46
CA LEU A 262 3.75 25.80 -4.68
C LEU A 262 3.38 27.13 -5.35
N GLN A 263 2.09 27.48 -5.41
CA GLN A 263 1.63 28.78 -5.92
C GLN A 263 2.14 29.96 -5.09
N ARG A 264 2.13 29.85 -3.75
CA ARG A 264 2.66 30.89 -2.86
C ARG A 264 4.15 31.07 -3.06
N THR A 265 4.90 29.98 -3.17
CA THR A 265 6.35 30.02 -3.43
C THR A 265 6.64 30.67 -4.78
N GLN A 266 5.89 30.32 -5.83
CA GLN A 266 6.03 30.95 -7.14
C GLN A 266 5.81 32.47 -7.09
N GLN A 267 4.74 32.93 -6.41
CA GLN A 267 4.47 34.36 -6.24
C GLN A 267 5.58 35.07 -5.46
N HIS A 268 6.14 34.44 -4.44
CA HIS A 268 7.24 34.98 -3.64
C HIS A 268 8.54 35.12 -4.45
N LEU A 269 8.89 34.10 -5.23
CA LEU A 269 10.06 34.12 -6.13
C LEU A 269 9.96 35.22 -7.20
N MET A 270 8.75 35.58 -7.62
CA MET A 270 8.52 36.69 -8.55
C MET A 270 8.59 38.07 -7.86
N ALA A 271 8.32 38.15 -6.56
CA ALA A 271 8.19 39.41 -5.81
C ALA A 271 9.46 39.84 -5.06
N THR A 272 10.32 38.91 -4.66
CA THR A 272 11.51 39.19 -3.82
C THR A 272 12.71 38.33 -4.22
N SER A 273 13.91 38.89 -4.11
CA SER A 273 15.20 38.24 -4.43
C SER A 273 15.82 37.42 -3.28
N ASP A 274 15.12 37.29 -2.13
CA ASP A 274 15.62 36.56 -0.97
C ASP A 274 14.77 35.29 -0.72
N PRO A 275 15.29 34.08 -1.00
CA PRO A 275 14.57 32.82 -0.85
C PRO A 275 14.47 32.31 0.60
N GLY A 276 14.99 33.06 1.59
CA GLY A 276 15.40 32.52 2.90
C GLY A 276 14.34 32.21 3.96
N SER A 277 13.05 32.08 3.66
CA SER A 277 12.06 31.64 4.68
C SER A 277 10.97 30.70 4.15
N MET A 278 11.33 29.84 3.21
CA MET A 278 10.43 28.75 2.84
C MET A 278 10.25 27.80 4.04
N ASP A 279 9.00 27.54 4.41
CA ASP A 279 8.66 26.49 5.38
C ASP A 279 8.86 25.13 4.69
N ARG A 280 10.12 24.74 4.53
CA ARG A 280 10.56 23.53 3.84
C ARG A 280 10.03 22.30 4.58
N LYS A 281 10.09 22.32 5.90
CA LYS A 281 9.52 21.30 6.77
C LYS A 281 8.04 21.03 6.49
N TYR A 282 7.21 22.08 6.38
CA TYR A 282 5.80 21.88 6.05
C TYR A 282 5.60 21.21 4.68
N LEU A 283 6.47 21.50 3.72
CA LEU A 283 6.44 20.89 2.40
C LEU A 283 6.91 19.43 2.45
N ASP A 284 7.94 19.14 3.23
CA ASP A 284 8.46 17.77 3.43
C ASP A 284 7.41 16.90 4.13
N ASP A 285 6.79 17.39 5.22
CA ASP A 285 5.67 16.71 5.89
C ASP A 285 4.52 16.42 4.92
N LEU A 286 4.26 17.34 3.98
CA LEU A 286 3.22 17.18 2.98
C LEU A 286 3.58 16.17 1.89
N TYR A 287 4.83 16.14 1.46
CA TYR A 287 5.31 15.12 0.53
C TYR A 287 5.23 13.74 1.14
N GLU A 288 5.65 13.62 2.38
CA GLU A 288 5.63 12.38 3.14
C GLU A 288 4.18 11.90 3.40
N ASP A 289 3.24 12.82 3.70
CA ASP A 289 1.81 12.49 3.77
C ASP A 289 1.29 11.95 2.43
N ILE A 290 1.62 12.62 1.32
CA ILE A 290 1.18 12.21 -0.01
C ILE A 290 1.80 10.85 -0.40
N HIS A 291 3.08 10.63 -0.06
CA HIS A 291 3.81 9.38 -0.27
C HIS A 291 3.05 8.20 0.34
N TRP A 292 2.81 8.23 1.66
CA TRP A 292 2.13 7.13 2.35
C TRP A 292 0.68 6.95 1.88
N ILE A 293 -0.05 8.03 1.58
CA ILE A 293 -1.41 7.92 1.04
C ILE A 293 -1.41 7.26 -0.34
N ILE A 294 -0.45 7.59 -1.22
CA ILE A 294 -0.33 6.96 -2.55
C ILE A 294 0.03 5.48 -2.43
N LEU A 295 0.99 5.13 -1.56
CA LEU A 295 1.37 3.73 -1.33
C LEU A 295 0.18 2.90 -0.87
N VAL A 296 -0.49 3.32 0.21
CA VAL A 296 -1.67 2.61 0.73
C VAL A 296 -2.78 2.54 -0.32
N SER A 297 -3.06 3.63 -1.04
CA SER A 297 -4.06 3.64 -2.12
C SER A 297 -3.72 2.65 -3.23
N GLY A 298 -2.44 2.53 -3.58
CA GLY A 298 -1.96 1.57 -4.57
C GLY A 298 -2.30 0.14 -4.17
N TYR A 299 -1.93 -0.26 -2.94
CA TYR A 299 -2.16 -1.61 -2.42
C TYR A 299 -3.65 -1.90 -2.16
N VAL A 300 -4.47 -0.91 -1.79
CA VAL A 300 -5.93 -1.09 -1.70
C VAL A 300 -6.53 -1.36 -3.07
N LEU A 301 -6.12 -0.61 -4.11
CA LEU A 301 -6.77 -0.65 -5.42
C LEU A 301 -6.27 -1.75 -6.35
N ALA A 302 -5.08 -2.30 -6.14
CA ALA A 302 -4.52 -3.33 -7.02
C ALA A 302 -3.54 -4.25 -6.29
N ASP A 303 -3.40 -5.47 -6.80
CA ASP A 303 -2.35 -6.40 -6.40
C ASP A 303 -1.06 -6.19 -7.19
N ASP A 304 0.06 -6.69 -6.66
CA ASP A 304 1.30 -6.74 -7.42
C ASP A 304 1.23 -7.83 -8.50
N PRO A 305 1.68 -7.52 -9.73
CA PRO A 305 1.68 -8.49 -10.81
C PRO A 305 2.77 -9.56 -10.57
N GLN A 306 2.41 -10.71 -10.00
CA GLN A 306 3.30 -11.87 -9.84
C GLN A 306 3.39 -12.73 -11.11
N GLY A 307 3.74 -12.11 -12.24
CA GLY A 307 3.90 -12.80 -13.53
C GLY A 307 2.60 -13.09 -14.30
N GLU A 308 1.43 -12.85 -13.69
CA GLU A 308 0.12 -12.94 -14.32
C GLU A 308 -0.45 -11.55 -14.65
N THR A 309 -1.58 -11.50 -15.37
CA THR A 309 -2.30 -10.23 -15.57
C THR A 309 -3.05 -9.87 -14.29
N PRO A 310 -2.73 -8.74 -13.62
CA PRO A 310 -3.44 -8.36 -12.42
C PRO A 310 -4.89 -7.99 -12.75
N LEU A 311 -5.81 -8.41 -11.90
CA LEU A 311 -7.23 -8.07 -11.98
C LEU A 311 -7.57 -6.98 -10.97
N ILE A 312 -8.69 -6.29 -11.18
CA ILE A 312 -9.27 -5.42 -10.16
C ILE A 312 -9.68 -6.32 -8.98
N PRO A 313 -9.23 -6.04 -7.74
CA PRO A 313 -9.60 -6.84 -6.58
C PRO A 313 -11.12 -6.96 -6.46
N SER A 314 -11.59 -8.15 -6.10
CA SER A 314 -13.02 -8.49 -6.11
C SER A 314 -13.85 -7.55 -5.22
N GLU A 315 -13.32 -7.19 -4.06
CA GLU A 315 -13.92 -6.29 -3.08
C GLU A 315 -14.08 -4.87 -3.63
N VAL A 316 -13.10 -4.40 -4.41
CA VAL A 316 -13.14 -3.07 -5.05
C VAL A 316 -14.18 -3.06 -6.18
N MET A 317 -14.25 -4.13 -6.97
CA MET A 317 -15.27 -4.29 -8.00
C MET A 317 -16.67 -4.36 -7.39
N GLU A 318 -16.87 -5.20 -6.38
CA GLU A 318 -18.14 -5.34 -5.64
C GLU A 318 -18.56 -4.01 -4.99
N PHE A 319 -17.62 -3.29 -4.39
CA PHE A 319 -17.86 -1.96 -3.84
C PHE A 319 -18.38 -0.98 -4.91
N SER A 320 -17.75 -0.94 -6.09
CA SER A 320 -18.21 -0.09 -7.20
C SER A 320 -19.57 -0.54 -7.76
N ILE A 321 -19.82 -1.87 -7.86
CA ILE A 321 -21.11 -2.43 -8.28
C ILE A 321 -22.22 -2.02 -7.30
N LYS A 322 -21.97 -2.19 -5.99
CA LYS A 322 -22.92 -1.89 -4.91
C LYS A 322 -23.41 -0.44 -4.96
N HIS A 323 -22.51 0.51 -5.23
CA HIS A 323 -22.84 1.94 -5.24
C HIS A 323 -23.15 2.50 -6.63
N SER A 324 -23.12 1.67 -7.68
CA SER A 324 -23.30 2.11 -9.08
C SER A 324 -24.62 2.83 -9.36
N THR A 325 -25.66 2.62 -8.55
CA THR A 325 -26.96 3.30 -8.68
C THR A 325 -27.03 4.68 -8.01
N GLU A 326 -26.02 5.02 -7.20
CA GLU A 326 -25.94 6.26 -6.42
C GLU A 326 -25.07 7.32 -7.10
N VAL A 327 -24.41 6.95 -8.20
CA VAL A 327 -23.41 7.78 -8.89
C VAL A 327 -23.92 8.29 -10.23
N ASP A 328 -23.51 9.51 -10.59
CA ASP A 328 -23.66 10.07 -11.93
C ASP A 328 -22.40 9.80 -12.75
N ILE A 329 -22.57 9.06 -13.86
CA ILE A 329 -21.45 8.64 -14.71
C ILE A 329 -20.81 9.86 -15.39
N ASN A 330 -21.59 10.86 -15.79
CA ASN A 330 -21.04 12.04 -16.48
C ASN A 330 -20.18 12.87 -15.51
N THR A 331 -20.66 13.08 -14.28
CA THR A 331 -19.87 13.75 -13.23
C THR A 331 -18.63 12.95 -12.87
N THR A 332 -18.72 11.61 -12.85
CA THR A 332 -17.57 10.73 -12.61
C THR A 332 -16.52 10.86 -13.73
N LEU A 333 -16.94 10.86 -14.98
CA LEU A 333 -16.03 11.05 -16.14
C LEU A 333 -15.46 12.47 -16.18
N GLN A 334 -16.24 13.48 -15.81
CA GLN A 334 -15.73 14.85 -15.66
C GLN A 334 -14.66 14.91 -14.57
N MET A 335 -14.89 14.27 -13.43
CA MET A 335 -13.93 14.20 -12.33
C MET A 335 -12.62 13.52 -12.71
N LEU A 336 -12.69 12.48 -13.54
CA LEU A 336 -11.53 11.81 -14.13
C LEU A 336 -10.80 12.71 -15.14
N GLY A 337 -11.55 13.31 -16.07
CA GLY A 337 -11.04 14.09 -17.20
C GLY A 337 -10.55 15.50 -16.85
N SER A 338 -10.76 15.97 -15.62
CA SER A 338 -10.31 17.29 -15.16
C SER A 338 -9.37 17.22 -13.94
N PRO A 339 -8.20 16.55 -14.05
CA PRO A 339 -7.22 16.47 -12.96
C PRO A 339 -6.59 17.84 -12.63
N GLY A 340 -6.80 18.82 -13.52
CA GLY A 340 -6.36 20.20 -13.31
C GLY A 340 -7.24 21.04 -12.39
N GLU A 341 -8.45 20.56 -12.07
CA GLU A 341 -9.44 21.26 -11.26
C GLU A 341 -9.58 20.59 -9.89
N LYS A 342 -9.96 21.38 -8.87
CA LYS A 342 -10.29 20.83 -7.55
C LYS A 342 -11.52 19.93 -7.68
N ALA A 343 -11.49 18.74 -7.07
CA ALA A 343 -12.63 17.83 -7.13
C ALA A 343 -13.93 18.49 -6.62
N THR A 344 -13.82 19.30 -5.56
CA THR A 344 -14.94 20.04 -4.95
C THR A 344 -15.51 21.18 -5.80
N SER A 345 -14.82 21.61 -6.87
CA SER A 345 -15.38 22.60 -7.81
C SER A 345 -16.26 21.98 -8.88
N ILE A 346 -16.29 20.64 -8.99
CA ILE A 346 -17.08 19.93 -9.99
C ILE A 346 -18.53 19.79 -9.50
N PRO A 347 -19.53 20.27 -10.25
CA PRO A 347 -20.93 20.13 -9.85
C PRO A 347 -21.33 18.67 -9.66
N GLY A 348 -21.87 18.34 -8.48
CA GLY A 348 -22.28 16.98 -8.16
C GLY A 348 -21.14 16.06 -7.70
N CYS A 349 -19.98 16.60 -7.30
CA CYS A 349 -18.79 15.82 -6.89
C CYS A 349 -19.02 14.74 -5.81
N ASN A 350 -20.14 14.79 -5.07
CA ASN A 350 -20.50 13.78 -4.07
C ASN A 350 -21.17 12.54 -4.67
N ASN A 351 -21.64 12.63 -5.91
CA ASN A 351 -22.33 11.55 -6.61
C ASN A 351 -21.39 10.94 -7.67
N THR A 352 -20.13 10.69 -7.31
CA THR A 352 -19.15 10.06 -8.20
C THR A 352 -18.73 8.71 -7.65
N ASP A 353 -18.32 7.82 -8.56
CA ASP A 353 -17.77 6.54 -8.14
C ASP A 353 -16.48 6.76 -7.32
N SER A 354 -16.48 6.26 -6.08
CA SER A 354 -15.40 6.50 -5.12
C SER A 354 -14.07 5.85 -5.53
N VAL A 355 -14.10 4.73 -6.29
CA VAL A 355 -12.87 4.10 -6.83
C VAL A 355 -12.25 5.01 -7.88
N ILE A 356 -13.05 5.46 -8.84
CA ILE A 356 -12.60 6.40 -9.88
C ILE A 356 -12.18 7.73 -9.26
N ARG A 357 -12.85 8.20 -8.21
CA ARG A 357 -12.47 9.42 -7.50
C ARG A 357 -11.10 9.30 -6.83
N LEU A 358 -10.80 8.17 -6.17
CA LEU A 358 -9.48 7.94 -5.58
C LEU A 358 -8.38 7.87 -6.65
N LEU A 359 -8.61 7.12 -7.74
CA LEU A 359 -7.72 7.11 -8.90
C LEU A 359 -7.49 8.53 -9.45
N SER A 360 -8.57 9.31 -9.57
CA SER A 360 -8.52 10.70 -10.03
C SER A 360 -7.78 11.63 -9.06
N ALA A 361 -7.79 11.35 -7.75
CA ALA A 361 -7.03 12.10 -6.76
C ALA A 361 -5.51 11.93 -6.99
N VAL A 362 -5.04 10.73 -7.35
CA VAL A 362 -3.64 10.51 -7.74
C VAL A 362 -3.31 11.20 -9.08
N LEU A 363 -4.23 11.21 -10.06
CA LEU A 363 -4.04 12.04 -11.27
C LEU A 363 -3.92 13.52 -10.94
N ARG A 364 -4.67 14.03 -9.96
CA ARG A 364 -4.53 15.42 -9.50
C ARG A 364 -3.17 15.68 -8.89
N THR A 365 -2.62 14.76 -8.10
CA THR A 365 -1.23 14.87 -7.60
C THR A 365 -0.24 14.95 -8.76
N SER A 366 -0.38 14.05 -9.74
CA SER A 366 0.45 14.02 -10.96
C SER A 366 0.36 15.32 -11.77
N GLU A 367 -0.84 15.90 -11.90
CA GLU A 367 -1.07 17.17 -12.60
C GLU A 367 -0.48 18.36 -11.82
N VAL A 368 -0.53 18.36 -10.49
CA VAL A 368 0.13 19.38 -9.66
C VAL A 368 1.65 19.33 -9.88
N GLU A 369 2.24 18.13 -9.85
CA GLU A 369 3.67 17.94 -10.15
C GLU A 369 4.02 18.43 -11.56
N SER A 370 3.26 18.01 -12.59
CA SER A 370 3.48 18.42 -13.99
C SER A 370 3.23 19.91 -14.26
N ARG A 371 2.41 20.59 -13.44
CA ARG A 371 2.27 22.05 -13.49
C ARG A 371 3.47 22.75 -12.87
N ALA A 372 4.00 22.22 -11.78
CA ALA A 372 5.19 22.75 -11.13
C ALA A 372 6.43 22.63 -12.03
N THR A 373 6.61 21.50 -12.72
CA THR A 373 7.70 21.34 -13.72
C THR A 373 7.59 22.36 -14.85
N ARG A 374 6.38 22.55 -15.42
CA ARG A 374 6.11 23.57 -16.45
C ARG A 374 6.33 25.00 -15.96
N ALA A 375 6.19 25.25 -14.66
CA ALA A 375 6.44 26.53 -14.02
C ALA A 375 7.90 26.72 -13.57
N SER A 376 8.81 25.80 -13.93
CA SER A 376 10.22 25.80 -13.50
C SER A 376 10.41 25.74 -11.98
N LEU A 377 9.52 25.01 -11.30
CA LEU A 377 9.56 24.75 -9.85
C LEU A 377 10.07 23.33 -9.54
N THR A 378 10.77 22.67 -10.46
CA THR A 378 11.22 21.28 -10.31
C THR A 378 12.07 21.07 -9.05
N GLU A 379 12.93 22.04 -8.72
CA GLU A 379 13.80 22.03 -7.51
C GLU A 379 13.01 22.02 -6.19
N LEU A 380 11.71 22.30 -6.22
CA LEU A 380 10.83 22.27 -5.05
C LEU A 380 10.06 20.96 -4.92
N LEU A 381 10.11 20.09 -5.94
CA LEU A 381 9.37 18.83 -5.97
C LEU A 381 10.16 17.72 -5.29
N SER A 382 9.46 16.78 -4.66
CA SER A 382 10.04 15.56 -4.13
C SER A 382 10.21 14.51 -5.25
N PRO A 383 11.44 14.04 -5.54
CA PRO A 383 11.65 12.90 -6.44
C PRO A 383 10.96 11.62 -5.95
N GLN A 384 10.88 11.40 -4.63
CA GLN A 384 10.18 10.26 -4.05
C GLN A 384 8.69 10.28 -4.38
N MET A 385 8.02 11.42 -4.22
CA MET A 385 6.63 11.58 -4.66
C MET A 385 6.48 11.29 -6.16
N GLY A 386 7.45 11.69 -6.98
CA GLY A 386 7.50 11.34 -8.40
C GLY A 386 7.55 9.82 -8.62
N LYS A 387 8.38 9.10 -7.87
CA LYS A 387 8.48 7.63 -7.93
C LYS A 387 7.16 6.98 -7.56
N ASP A 388 6.51 7.45 -6.50
CA ASP A 388 5.20 6.93 -6.04
C ASP A 388 4.12 7.11 -7.10
N ILE A 389 4.05 8.30 -7.71
CA ILE A 389 3.11 8.60 -8.80
C ILE A 389 3.36 7.65 -9.98
N MET A 390 4.60 7.50 -10.43
CA MET A 390 4.90 6.65 -11.59
C MET A 390 4.63 5.16 -11.31
N TRP A 391 4.94 4.70 -10.10
CA TRP A 391 4.60 3.36 -9.63
C TRP A 391 3.09 3.11 -9.59
N PHE A 392 2.33 4.06 -9.02
CA PHE A 392 0.87 3.95 -8.95
C PHE A 392 0.24 3.94 -10.33
N LEU A 393 0.65 4.85 -11.23
CA LEU A 393 0.13 4.93 -12.59
C LEU A 393 0.47 3.67 -13.40
N ARG A 394 1.61 3.02 -13.12
CA ARG A 394 1.97 1.73 -13.71
C ARG A 394 1.07 0.61 -13.23
N ARG A 395 0.76 0.55 -11.91
CA ARG A 395 -0.22 -0.40 -11.36
C ARG A 395 -1.61 -0.17 -11.96
N TRP A 396 -2.06 1.08 -12.02
CA TRP A 396 -3.31 1.46 -12.72
C TRP A 396 -3.31 0.92 -14.15
N ALA A 397 -2.31 1.27 -14.96
CA ALA A 397 -2.26 0.91 -16.38
C ALA A 397 -2.35 -0.61 -16.60
N LYS A 398 -1.88 -1.43 -15.66
CA LYS A 398 -1.96 -2.89 -15.73
C LYS A 398 -3.32 -3.45 -15.33
N THR A 399 -4.01 -2.82 -14.38
CA THR A 399 -5.21 -3.36 -13.73
C THR A 399 -6.51 -2.76 -14.26
N TYR A 400 -6.56 -1.43 -14.38
CA TYR A 400 -7.80 -0.71 -14.68
C TYR A 400 -7.91 -0.30 -16.15
N LEU A 401 -6.82 -0.26 -16.93
CA LEU A 401 -6.85 0.30 -18.29
C LEU A 401 -7.13 -0.77 -19.35
N LEU A 402 -8.16 -0.55 -20.17
CA LEU A 402 -8.66 -1.49 -21.19
C LEU A 402 -9.11 -2.82 -20.56
N VAL A 403 -10.01 -2.74 -19.58
CA VAL A 403 -10.52 -3.90 -18.84
C VAL A 403 -11.11 -4.94 -19.82
N ASP A 404 -10.62 -6.18 -19.75
CA ASP A 404 -11.18 -7.30 -20.51
C ASP A 404 -12.37 -7.89 -19.76
N GLU A 405 -13.57 -7.67 -20.30
CA GLU A 405 -14.83 -8.15 -19.73
C GLU A 405 -14.86 -9.67 -19.50
N LYS A 406 -14.04 -10.44 -20.23
CA LYS A 406 -13.99 -11.90 -20.10
C LYS A 406 -13.32 -12.38 -18.82
N LEU A 407 -12.58 -11.51 -18.13
CA LEU A 407 -11.86 -11.84 -16.90
C LEU A 407 -12.70 -11.61 -15.64
N TYR A 408 -13.93 -11.09 -15.79
CA TYR A 408 -14.81 -10.73 -14.67
C TYR A 408 -16.20 -11.31 -14.88
N GLU A 409 -16.84 -11.78 -13.80
CA GLU A 409 -18.25 -12.20 -13.87
C GLU A 409 -19.19 -11.00 -14.10
N GLN A 410 -18.87 -9.88 -13.45
CA GLN A 410 -19.58 -8.62 -13.57
C GLN A 410 -18.60 -7.45 -13.41
N ILE A 411 -18.79 -6.40 -14.21
CA ILE A 411 -18.06 -5.13 -14.09
C ILE A 411 -19.06 -4.03 -13.76
N SER A 412 -18.68 -3.11 -12.86
CA SER A 412 -19.51 -1.95 -12.55
C SER A 412 -19.64 -1.04 -13.79
N VAL A 413 -20.83 -0.44 -13.96
CA VAL A 413 -21.07 0.48 -15.08
C VAL A 413 -20.08 1.67 -15.09
N PRO A 414 -19.74 2.30 -13.95
CA PRO A 414 -18.74 3.37 -13.93
C PRO A 414 -17.36 2.93 -14.43
N LEU A 415 -16.83 1.78 -13.95
CA LEU A 415 -15.51 1.29 -14.34
C LEU A 415 -15.48 0.86 -15.81
N SER A 416 -16.52 0.17 -16.28
CA SER A 416 -16.65 -0.22 -17.69
C SER A 416 -16.69 1.01 -18.61
N THR A 417 -17.44 2.05 -18.23
CA THR A 417 -17.57 3.27 -19.06
C THR A 417 -16.30 4.12 -19.05
N ALA A 418 -15.59 4.19 -17.92
CA ALA A 418 -14.37 4.98 -17.79
C ALA A 418 -13.15 4.30 -18.41
N PHE A 419 -13.06 2.97 -18.31
CA PHE A 419 -11.81 2.26 -18.61
C PHE A 419 -11.95 1.05 -19.55
N GLY A 420 -13.13 0.81 -20.12
CA GLY A 420 -13.34 -0.24 -21.12
C GLY A 420 -12.50 -0.02 -22.40
N ALA A 421 -12.26 -1.11 -23.15
CA ALA A 421 -11.34 -1.14 -24.29
C ALA A 421 -11.64 -0.09 -25.39
N ASP A 422 -12.91 0.18 -25.66
CA ASP A 422 -13.36 1.08 -26.73
C ASP A 422 -13.88 2.43 -26.20
N THR A 423 -13.49 2.81 -24.97
CA THR A 423 -13.98 4.04 -24.34
C THR A 423 -13.06 5.23 -24.59
N GLU A 424 -13.64 6.42 -24.72
CA GLU A 424 -12.87 7.67 -24.79
C GLU A 424 -12.07 7.92 -23.50
N GLY A 425 -12.60 7.46 -22.35
CA GLY A 425 -11.91 7.55 -21.06
C GLY A 425 -10.57 6.80 -21.06
N ALA A 426 -10.55 5.55 -21.55
CA ALA A 426 -9.31 4.78 -21.65
C ALA A 426 -8.30 5.44 -22.62
N GLN A 427 -8.78 5.95 -23.78
CA GLN A 427 -7.92 6.66 -24.74
C GLN A 427 -7.32 7.92 -24.13
N TRP A 428 -8.12 8.71 -23.40
CA TRP A 428 -7.67 9.90 -22.71
C TRP A 428 -6.61 9.59 -21.65
N ILE A 429 -6.81 8.54 -20.85
CA ILE A 429 -5.82 8.10 -19.85
C ILE A 429 -4.51 7.70 -20.52
N VAL A 430 -4.53 6.91 -21.60
CA VAL A 430 -3.31 6.55 -22.35
C VAL A 430 -2.55 7.80 -22.78
N GLY A 431 -3.24 8.78 -23.36
CA GLY A 431 -2.64 10.06 -23.75
C GLY A 431 -2.05 10.82 -22.57
N TYR A 432 -2.80 10.92 -21.46
CA TYR A 432 -2.32 11.58 -20.24
C TYR A 432 -1.05 10.92 -19.67
N LEU A 433 -1.03 9.58 -19.58
CA LEU A 433 0.12 8.84 -19.08
C LEU A 433 1.35 9.04 -19.98
N LEU A 434 1.16 9.09 -21.30
CA LEU A 434 2.24 9.37 -22.25
C LEU A 434 2.80 10.78 -22.07
N GLU A 435 1.95 11.80 -21.94
CA GLU A 435 2.39 13.19 -21.65
C GLU A 435 3.16 13.26 -20.32
N LYS A 436 2.68 12.53 -19.30
CA LYS A 436 3.35 12.46 -18.00
C LYS A 436 4.75 11.85 -18.12
N VAL A 437 4.89 10.74 -18.85
CA VAL A 437 6.19 10.14 -19.14
C VAL A 437 7.12 11.13 -19.82
N ILE A 438 6.65 11.80 -20.88
CA ILE A 438 7.46 12.75 -21.65
C ILE A 438 7.91 13.93 -20.77
N ASN A 439 7.01 14.47 -19.96
CA ASN A 439 7.34 15.52 -19.00
C ASN A 439 8.44 15.05 -18.04
N ASN A 440 8.30 13.89 -17.42
CA ASN A 440 9.27 13.39 -16.44
C ASN A 440 10.64 13.08 -17.08
N LEU A 441 10.68 12.40 -18.24
CA LEU A 441 11.93 12.16 -18.97
C LEU A 441 12.65 13.45 -19.42
N SER A 442 11.93 14.57 -19.48
CA SER A 442 12.49 15.86 -19.89
C SER A 442 13.13 16.64 -18.74
N VAL A 443 12.74 16.38 -17.48
CA VAL A 443 13.19 17.18 -16.32
C VAL A 443 13.92 16.37 -15.25
N TRP A 444 13.67 15.07 -15.13
CA TRP A 444 14.19 14.22 -14.06
C TRP A 444 15.43 13.41 -14.49
N SER A 445 16.29 13.95 -15.36
CA SER A 445 17.48 13.23 -15.82
C SER A 445 18.54 13.00 -14.74
N ALA A 446 18.53 13.81 -13.67
CA ALA A 446 19.42 13.66 -12.52
C ALA A 446 18.96 12.55 -11.56
N GLU A 447 17.66 12.26 -11.52
CA GLU A 447 17.04 11.29 -10.62
C GLU A 447 16.91 9.93 -11.31
N ALA A 448 17.95 9.10 -11.21
CA ALA A 448 18.08 7.88 -12.01
C ALA A 448 16.94 6.89 -11.76
N GLU A 449 16.51 6.70 -10.52
CA GLU A 449 15.41 5.80 -10.15
C GLU A 449 14.07 6.28 -10.70
N LEU A 450 13.75 7.56 -10.52
CA LEU A 450 12.53 8.15 -11.08
C LEU A 450 12.50 8.06 -12.62
N ALA A 451 13.64 8.28 -13.29
CA ALA A 451 13.73 8.12 -14.73
C ALA A 451 13.54 6.66 -15.18
N ASN A 452 14.04 5.69 -14.39
CA ASN A 452 13.81 4.25 -14.64
C ASN A 452 12.33 3.88 -14.43
N ASP A 453 11.71 4.28 -13.33
CA ASP A 453 10.26 4.06 -13.08
C ASP A 453 9.40 4.69 -14.18
N THR A 454 9.81 5.88 -14.64
CA THR A 454 9.14 6.60 -15.73
C THR A 454 9.18 5.83 -17.05
N VAL A 455 10.33 5.28 -17.44
CA VAL A 455 10.43 4.51 -18.67
C VAL A 455 9.80 3.12 -18.55
N GLU A 456 9.74 2.54 -17.34
CA GLU A 456 8.99 1.31 -17.09
C GLU A 456 7.47 1.50 -17.24
N LEU A 457 6.92 2.67 -16.88
CA LEU A 457 5.54 3.02 -17.24
C LEU A 457 5.38 3.08 -18.77
N LEU A 458 6.32 3.72 -19.49
CA LEU A 458 6.26 3.77 -20.95
C LEU A 458 6.27 2.38 -21.59
N VAL A 459 7.13 1.48 -21.12
CA VAL A 459 7.17 0.07 -21.54
C VAL A 459 5.82 -0.59 -21.25
N THR A 460 5.23 -0.35 -20.07
CA THR A 460 3.91 -0.88 -19.70
C THR A 460 2.82 -0.42 -20.68
N LEU A 461 2.86 0.83 -21.16
CA LEU A 461 1.91 1.33 -22.15
C LEU A 461 2.01 0.64 -23.52
N VAL A 462 3.14 0.03 -23.86
CA VAL A 462 3.37 -0.60 -25.19
C VAL A 462 3.66 -2.10 -25.15
N GLU A 463 3.75 -2.73 -23.98
CA GLU A 463 4.01 -4.17 -23.84
C GLU A 463 2.81 -5.03 -24.29
N LYS A 464 1.59 -4.53 -24.10
CA LYS A 464 0.34 -5.16 -24.54
C LYS A 464 -0.14 -4.49 -25.82
N ARG A 465 -0.56 -5.29 -26.80
CA ARG A 465 -0.90 -4.81 -28.14
C ARG A 465 -2.09 -3.86 -28.12
N GLU A 466 -3.06 -4.10 -27.25
CA GLU A 466 -4.26 -3.31 -27.07
C GLU A 466 -3.92 -1.86 -26.70
N ARG A 467 -3.05 -1.67 -25.70
CA ARG A 467 -2.56 -0.33 -25.29
C ARG A 467 -1.66 0.29 -26.35
N ALA A 468 -0.74 -0.50 -26.93
CA ALA A 468 0.18 -0.03 -27.96
C ALA A 468 -0.57 0.55 -29.18
N ASN A 469 -1.69 -0.06 -29.59
CA ASN A 469 -2.52 0.43 -30.70
C ASN A 469 -3.08 1.84 -30.45
N ILE A 470 -3.32 2.22 -29.20
CA ILE A 470 -3.79 3.56 -28.82
C ILE A 470 -2.60 4.52 -28.74
N VAL A 471 -1.51 4.10 -28.07
CA VAL A 471 -0.30 4.93 -27.86
C VAL A 471 0.26 5.44 -29.19
N VAL A 472 0.36 4.59 -30.22
CA VAL A 472 0.93 4.99 -31.52
C VAL A 472 0.06 5.99 -32.30
N GLN A 473 -1.18 6.23 -31.87
CA GLN A 473 -2.04 7.26 -32.46
C GLN A 473 -1.80 8.64 -31.84
N CYS A 474 -1.13 8.72 -30.68
CA CYS A 474 -0.82 9.98 -30.02
C CYS A 474 0.33 10.72 -30.72
N GLU A 475 0.13 11.98 -31.10
CA GLU A 475 1.19 12.80 -31.73
C GLU A 475 2.45 12.89 -30.86
N SER A 476 2.28 12.94 -29.53
CA SER A 476 3.38 13.01 -28.58
C SER A 476 4.28 11.78 -28.59
N TRP A 477 3.79 10.61 -28.99
CA TRP A 477 4.60 9.41 -29.18
C TRP A 477 5.62 9.59 -30.31
N TRP A 478 5.16 10.14 -31.44
CA TRP A 478 6.00 10.41 -32.61
C TRP A 478 7.00 11.52 -32.33
N ASN A 479 6.58 12.55 -31.58
CA ASN A 479 7.48 13.62 -31.14
C ASN A 479 8.57 13.08 -30.20
N LEU A 480 8.23 12.19 -29.27
CA LEU A 480 9.18 11.49 -28.42
C LEU A 480 10.18 10.67 -29.24
N ALA A 481 9.71 9.90 -30.23
CA ALA A 481 10.58 9.11 -31.12
C ALA A 481 11.58 9.99 -31.87
N LYS A 482 11.11 11.07 -32.50
CA LYS A 482 11.96 12.05 -33.23
C LYS A 482 12.97 12.72 -32.31
N GLN A 483 12.53 13.15 -31.13
CA GLN A 483 13.39 13.81 -30.16
C GLN A 483 14.48 12.85 -29.66
N PHE A 484 14.13 11.61 -29.37
CA PHE A 484 15.10 10.59 -28.94
C PHE A 484 16.10 10.26 -30.06
N ALA A 485 15.62 10.08 -31.30
CA ALA A 485 16.46 9.82 -32.47
C ALA A 485 17.45 10.96 -32.78
N SER A 486 17.07 12.21 -32.50
CA SER A 486 17.92 13.39 -32.72
C SER A 486 19.16 13.44 -31.81
N ARG A 487 19.19 12.66 -30.72
CA ARG A 487 20.26 12.63 -29.70
C ARG A 487 20.56 14.01 -29.10
N SER A 488 19.56 14.88 -29.01
CA SER A 488 19.68 16.17 -28.35
C SER A 488 19.17 16.12 -26.89
N PRO A 489 19.56 17.09 -26.04
CA PRO A 489 18.87 17.34 -24.79
C PRO A 489 17.35 17.59 -25.00
N PRO A 490 16.51 17.30 -24.00
CA PRO A 490 16.86 16.78 -22.68
C PRO A 490 17.11 15.25 -22.65
N LEU A 491 16.55 14.48 -23.59
CA LEU A 491 16.57 13.01 -23.55
C LEU A 491 17.97 12.39 -23.64
N HIS A 492 18.93 13.04 -24.30
CA HIS A 492 20.30 12.54 -24.37
C HIS A 492 21.03 12.57 -23.02
N LEU A 493 20.53 13.31 -22.03
CA LEU A 493 21.10 13.39 -20.68
C LEU A 493 20.71 12.21 -19.80
N LEU A 494 19.72 11.42 -20.21
CA LEU A 494 19.27 10.23 -19.49
C LEU A 494 20.37 9.17 -19.41
N SER A 495 20.36 8.37 -18.36
CA SER A 495 21.31 7.27 -18.17
C SER A 495 21.21 6.21 -19.27
N SER A 496 22.26 5.38 -19.43
CA SER A 496 22.27 4.34 -20.47
C SER A 496 21.16 3.30 -20.28
N SER A 497 20.78 2.98 -19.04
CA SER A 497 19.68 2.04 -18.77
C SER A 497 18.36 2.61 -19.29
N VAL A 498 18.07 3.87 -18.96
CA VAL A 498 16.84 4.55 -19.37
C VAL A 498 16.77 4.68 -20.89
N GLN A 499 17.86 5.07 -21.55
CA GLN A 499 17.88 5.16 -23.02
C GLN A 499 17.64 3.79 -23.70
N ARG A 500 18.15 2.69 -23.13
CA ARG A 500 17.89 1.34 -23.66
C ARG A 500 16.43 0.93 -23.47
N SER A 501 15.84 1.19 -22.31
CA SER A 501 14.42 0.92 -22.06
C SER A 501 13.51 1.79 -22.93
N LEU A 502 13.88 3.04 -23.19
CA LEU A 502 13.16 3.93 -24.09
C LEU A 502 13.20 3.38 -25.53
N MET A 503 14.38 2.94 -26.00
CA MET A 503 14.50 2.27 -27.30
C MET A 503 13.65 0.99 -27.35
N LYS A 504 13.65 0.18 -26.30
CA LYS A 504 12.79 -1.02 -26.20
C LYS A 504 11.31 -0.64 -26.36
N ALA A 505 10.83 0.38 -25.66
CA ALA A 505 9.46 0.85 -25.79
C ALA A 505 9.13 1.30 -27.22
N LEU A 506 10.00 2.12 -27.84
CA LEU A 506 9.81 2.58 -29.23
C LEU A 506 9.75 1.41 -30.22
N VAL A 507 10.61 0.41 -30.06
CA VAL A 507 10.60 -0.80 -30.89
C VAL A 507 9.31 -1.60 -30.69
N LEU A 508 8.85 -1.80 -29.44
CA LEU A 508 7.59 -2.48 -29.15
C LEU A 508 6.40 -1.77 -29.79
N GLY A 509 6.33 -0.43 -29.71
CA GLY A 509 5.29 0.36 -30.38
C GLY A 509 5.28 0.17 -31.90
N GLY A 510 6.44 -0.06 -32.53
CA GLY A 510 6.54 -0.36 -33.97
C GLY A 510 5.84 -1.64 -34.43
N PHE A 511 5.45 -2.52 -33.50
CA PHE A 511 4.67 -3.72 -33.74
C PHE A 511 3.16 -3.56 -33.50
N ALA A 512 2.71 -2.36 -33.10
CA ALA A 512 1.29 -2.04 -32.99
C ALA A 512 0.58 -2.10 -34.35
N HIS A 513 -0.75 -2.08 -34.32
CA HIS A 513 -1.58 -2.05 -35.51
C HIS A 513 -1.52 -0.67 -36.16
N MET A 514 -0.82 -0.60 -37.30
CA MET A 514 -0.70 0.57 -38.18
C MET A 514 -0.97 0.14 -39.62
N ASP A 515 -1.44 1.05 -40.46
CA ASP A 515 -1.47 0.83 -41.90
C ASP A 515 -0.05 0.75 -42.49
N SER A 516 0.06 0.29 -43.74
CA SER A 516 1.37 0.04 -44.37
C SER A 516 2.22 1.30 -44.50
N ASP A 517 1.61 2.46 -44.76
CA ASP A 517 2.33 3.70 -45.01
C ASP A 517 2.84 4.28 -43.69
N THR A 518 1.97 4.33 -42.67
CA THR A 518 2.35 4.73 -41.31
C THR A 518 3.44 3.83 -40.74
N LYS A 519 3.35 2.51 -40.98
CA LYS A 519 4.38 1.57 -40.53
C LYS A 519 5.72 1.83 -41.23
N GLN A 520 5.72 2.07 -42.54
CA GLN A 520 6.96 2.42 -43.26
C GLN A 520 7.57 3.72 -42.72
N GLN A 521 6.74 4.73 -42.45
CA GLN A 521 7.18 5.97 -41.84
C GLN A 521 7.81 5.72 -40.46
N TYR A 522 7.16 4.92 -39.61
CA TYR A 522 7.62 4.62 -38.26
C TYR A 522 9.03 4.00 -38.20
N TRP A 523 9.35 3.12 -39.14
CA TRP A 523 10.67 2.45 -39.19
C TRP A 523 11.73 3.26 -39.94
N ALA A 524 11.32 4.29 -40.70
CA ALA A 524 12.23 5.15 -41.48
C ALA A 524 12.68 6.40 -40.70
N GLU A 525 11.80 6.93 -39.85
CA GLU A 525 12.10 7.98 -38.86
C GLU A 525 12.76 7.39 -37.61
#